data_AF-A0A4Q5V409-F1
#
_entry.id   AF-A0A4Q5V409-F1
#
_cell.length_a   1.000
_cell.length_b   1.000
_cell.length_c   1.000
_cell.angle_alpha   90.00
_cell.angle_beta   90.00
_cell.angle_gamma   90.00
#
_symmetry.space_group_name_H-M   'P 1'
#
loop_
_entity.id
_entity.type
_entity.pdbx_description
1 polymer ?
#
loop_
_entity_poly.entity_id
_entity_poly.type
_entity_poly.pdbx_seq_one_letter_code
_entity_poly.pdbx_strand_id
1 'polypeptide(L)'
;MKPISLAVGVISCVTLFAYCSGSKKAAAPKEPVPTYTYTGNVQSLVTEKCSPCHIAGKGNKLSLDNMDAMKTNIDDIIRRIELNPGERGFMPFKHAKLSDTAINIIKTWKAEGFK
;
A
#
# COMPACT_ATOMS: atom_id res chain seq x y z
N MET A 1 -61.04 19.18 59.20
CA MET A 1 -59.88 19.83 59.87
C MET A 1 -58.86 20.14 58.77
N LYS A 2 -58.53 21.42 58.57
CA LYS A 2 -57.55 21.94 57.57
C LYS A 2 -56.10 21.63 58.04
N PRO A 3 -55.03 22.02 57.30
CA PRO A 3 -54.56 21.49 56.01
C PRO A 3 -53.03 21.22 56.07
N ILE A 4 -52.44 20.44 55.17
CA ILE A 4 -50.98 20.53 54.96
C ILE A 4 -50.68 20.61 53.46
N SER A 5 -50.46 21.85 53.03
CA SER A 5 -49.71 22.19 51.83
C SER A 5 -48.23 21.89 52.06
N LEU A 6 -47.55 21.30 51.08
CA LEU A 6 -46.15 21.63 50.84
C LEU A 6 -45.82 21.44 49.35
N ALA A 7 -45.50 22.57 48.71
CA ALA A 7 -45.06 22.65 47.34
C ALA A 7 -43.56 22.35 47.24
N VAL A 8 -43.17 21.40 46.39
CA VAL A 8 -41.83 21.25 45.78
C VAL A 8 -42.11 20.41 44.51
N GLY A 9 -42.00 20.86 43.27
CA GLY A 9 -41.03 21.79 42.69
C GLY A 9 -39.97 21.01 41.92
N VAL A 10 -40.31 20.35 40.81
CA VAL A 10 -39.34 20.00 39.75
C VAL A 10 -40.06 19.89 38.40
N ILE A 11 -40.12 21.01 37.67
CA ILE A 11 -40.20 21.00 36.21
C ILE A 11 -38.74 20.80 35.77
N SER A 12 -38.41 19.66 35.17
CA SER A 12 -37.14 19.56 34.44
C SER A 12 -37.14 18.45 33.39
N CYS A 13 -36.97 18.92 32.15
CA CYS A 13 -36.13 18.32 31.13
C CYS A 13 -36.61 17.01 30.47
N VAL A 14 -37.69 17.12 29.70
CA VAL A 14 -37.72 16.43 28.40
C VAL A 14 -36.78 17.20 27.49
N THR A 15 -35.59 16.66 27.21
CA THR A 15 -34.83 16.81 25.96
C THR A 15 -33.48 16.11 26.15
N LEU A 16 -32.86 15.70 25.03
CA LEU A 16 -31.48 15.23 24.89
C LEU A 16 -31.24 13.70 24.86
N PHE A 17 -31.98 13.00 23.98
CA PHE A 17 -31.40 11.85 23.28
C PHE A 17 -31.19 12.19 21.79
N ALA A 18 -30.23 13.06 21.53
CA ALA A 18 -29.69 13.29 20.19
C ALA A 18 -28.19 13.60 20.27
N TYR A 19 -27.41 12.58 20.65
CA TYR A 19 -25.96 12.64 20.54
C TYR A 19 -25.44 11.44 19.74
N CYS A 20 -25.87 11.36 18.48
CA CYS A 20 -25.21 10.56 17.46
C CYS A 20 -24.15 11.45 16.78
N SER A 21 -23.13 11.86 17.52
CA SER A 21 -21.94 12.48 16.94
C SER A 21 -21.09 11.38 16.31
N GLY A 22 -21.47 10.95 15.11
CA GLY A 22 -20.58 10.23 14.23
C GLY A 22 -19.45 11.17 13.84
N SER A 23 -18.32 11.10 14.54
CA SER A 23 -17.08 11.80 14.18
C SER A 23 -16.59 11.26 12.84
N LYS A 24 -17.09 11.83 11.75
CA LYS A 24 -16.56 11.63 10.41
C LYS A 24 -15.18 12.30 10.42
N LYS A 25 -14.13 11.53 10.67
CA LYS A 25 -12.77 11.98 10.35
C LYS A 25 -12.78 12.29 8.86
N ALA A 26 -12.75 13.58 8.50
CA ALA A 26 -12.52 14.00 7.14
C ALA A 26 -11.17 13.40 6.73
N ALA A 27 -11.20 12.46 5.77
CA ALA A 27 -9.98 11.98 5.15
C ALA A 27 -9.29 13.18 4.50
N ALA A 28 -8.01 13.39 4.83
CA ALA A 28 -7.21 14.38 4.13
C ALA A 28 -7.25 14.11 2.61
N PRO A 29 -7.19 15.15 1.76
CA PRO A 29 -7.11 14.96 0.32
C PRO A 29 -5.96 14.00 -0.01
N LYS A 30 -6.29 12.86 -0.62
CA LYS A 30 -5.29 11.91 -1.10
C LYS A 30 -4.60 12.57 -2.29
N GLU A 31 -3.34 12.96 -2.13
CA GLU A 31 -2.54 13.41 -3.27
C GLU A 31 -2.60 12.35 -4.38
N PRO A 32 -2.61 12.75 -5.67
CA PRO A 32 -2.62 11.82 -6.77
C PRO A 32 -1.42 10.87 -6.66
N VAL A 33 -1.69 9.58 -6.44
CA VAL A 33 -0.63 8.55 -6.48
C VAL A 33 -0.18 8.45 -7.94
N PRO A 34 1.14 8.54 -8.24
CA PRO A 34 1.62 8.39 -9.60
C PRO A 34 1.20 7.02 -10.14
N THR A 35 0.64 7.00 -11.35
CA THR A 35 0.33 5.76 -12.06
C THR A 35 1.57 5.25 -12.78
N TYR A 36 1.87 3.97 -12.61
CA TYR A 36 2.97 3.31 -13.29
C TYR A 36 2.43 2.29 -14.29
N THR A 37 3.09 2.16 -15.45
CA THR A 37 2.75 1.15 -16.46
C THR A 37 3.92 0.22 -16.72
N TYR A 38 3.65 -0.94 -17.31
CA TYR A 38 4.71 -1.87 -17.65
C TYR A 38 5.76 -1.24 -18.58
N THR A 39 5.32 -0.73 -19.73
CA THR A 39 6.23 -0.16 -20.76
C THR A 39 6.82 1.19 -20.35
N GLY A 40 6.10 1.97 -19.53
CA GLY A 40 6.55 3.30 -19.10
C GLY A 40 7.56 3.27 -17.95
N ASN A 41 7.53 2.23 -17.11
CA ASN A 41 8.31 2.24 -15.87
C ASN A 41 8.94 0.87 -15.55
N VAL A 42 8.13 -0.18 -15.49
CA VAL A 42 8.58 -1.47 -14.97
C VAL A 42 9.61 -2.12 -15.89
N GLN A 43 9.43 -2.04 -17.20
CA GLN A 43 10.33 -2.66 -18.18
C GLN A 43 11.76 -2.08 -18.12
N SER A 44 11.91 -0.76 -18.04
CA SER A 44 13.22 -0.12 -17.87
C SER A 44 13.83 -0.50 -16.53
N LEU A 45 13.03 -0.51 -15.45
CA LEU A 45 13.51 -0.89 -14.13
C LEU A 45 14.05 -2.33 -14.11
N VAL A 46 13.35 -3.28 -14.74
CA VAL A 46 13.82 -4.67 -14.87
C VAL A 46 15.13 -4.73 -15.66
N THR A 47 15.20 -4.01 -16.78
CA THR A 47 16.38 -3.98 -17.65
C THR A 47 17.59 -3.39 -16.93
N GLU A 48 17.40 -2.41 -16.05
CA GLU A 48 18.48 -1.72 -15.36
C GLU A 48 18.89 -2.37 -14.04
N LYS A 49 17.93 -2.96 -13.30
CA LYS A 49 18.15 -3.40 -11.92
C LYS A 49 18.12 -4.91 -11.72
N CYS A 50 17.54 -5.66 -12.66
CA CYS A 50 17.43 -7.12 -12.59
C CYS A 50 18.35 -7.82 -13.62
N SER A 51 18.90 -7.06 -14.56
CA SER A 51 19.91 -7.51 -15.52
C SER A 51 21.27 -7.75 -14.86
N PRO A 52 22.06 -8.72 -15.34
CA PRO A 52 21.78 -9.62 -16.47
C PRO A 52 20.97 -10.85 -16.06
N CYS A 53 20.80 -11.10 -14.75
CA CYS A 53 20.33 -12.37 -14.23
C CYS A 53 18.93 -12.77 -14.72
N HIS A 54 18.02 -11.79 -14.85
CA HIS A 54 16.61 -12.01 -15.20
C HIS A 54 16.24 -11.51 -16.61
N ILE A 55 17.21 -11.45 -17.53
CA ILE A 55 16.98 -11.06 -18.93
C ILE A 55 17.24 -12.25 -19.84
N ALA A 56 16.36 -12.48 -20.81
CA ALA A 56 16.41 -13.61 -21.71
C ALA A 56 17.76 -13.64 -22.45
N GLY A 57 18.41 -14.81 -22.47
CA GLY A 57 19.70 -15.00 -23.12
C GLY A 57 20.91 -14.32 -22.45
N LYS A 58 20.72 -13.57 -21.34
CA LYS A 58 21.83 -12.93 -20.61
C LYS A 58 22.11 -13.55 -19.25
N GLY A 59 21.13 -14.20 -18.64
CA GLY A 59 21.23 -14.76 -17.30
C GLY A 59 20.71 -16.19 -17.19
N ASN A 60 20.98 -16.80 -16.03
CA ASN A 60 20.58 -18.16 -15.68
C ASN A 60 19.44 -18.18 -14.65
N LYS A 61 18.58 -17.17 -14.64
CA LYS A 61 17.37 -17.13 -13.81
C LYS A 61 16.16 -16.96 -14.72
N LEU A 62 14.97 -17.14 -14.13
CA LEU A 62 13.71 -16.90 -14.82
C LEU A 62 13.74 -15.52 -15.49
N SER A 63 13.39 -15.46 -16.76
CA SER A 63 13.31 -14.19 -17.47
C SER A 63 12.15 -13.36 -16.96
N LEU A 64 12.41 -12.10 -16.63
CA LEU A 64 11.44 -11.13 -16.14
C LEU A 64 11.29 -9.92 -17.09
N ASP A 65 11.93 -9.96 -18.25
CA ASP A 65 11.93 -8.91 -19.27
C ASP A 65 10.65 -8.85 -20.13
N ASN A 66 9.57 -9.49 -19.67
CA ASN A 66 8.25 -9.42 -20.28
C ASN A 66 7.16 -9.27 -19.20
N MET A 67 6.03 -8.70 -19.62
CA MET A 67 4.93 -8.34 -18.73
C MET A 67 4.34 -9.56 -18.02
N ASP A 68 4.11 -10.66 -18.74
CA ASP A 68 3.45 -11.84 -18.18
C ASP A 68 4.29 -12.51 -17.09
N ALA A 69 5.61 -12.61 -17.32
CA ALA A 69 6.53 -13.12 -16.31
C ALA A 69 6.57 -12.22 -15.07
N MET A 70 6.60 -10.90 -15.24
CA MET A 70 6.54 -9.97 -14.12
C MET A 70 5.24 -10.10 -13.32
N LYS A 71 4.08 -10.15 -13.98
CA LYS A 71 2.77 -10.31 -13.31
C LYS A 71 2.70 -11.64 -12.55
N THR A 72 3.10 -12.73 -13.21
CA THR A 72 3.03 -14.09 -12.65
C THR A 72 3.89 -14.25 -11.40
N ASN A 73 5.02 -13.55 -11.32
CA ASN A 73 6.00 -13.72 -10.25
C ASN A 73 6.05 -12.53 -9.26
N ILE A 74 5.13 -11.57 -9.38
CA ILE A 74 5.24 -10.27 -8.70
C ILE A 74 5.35 -10.40 -7.18
N ASP A 75 4.67 -11.38 -6.58
CA ASP A 75 4.66 -11.57 -5.13
C ASP A 75 6.00 -12.04 -4.61
N ASP A 76 6.62 -13.00 -5.29
CA ASP A 76 7.98 -13.44 -4.93
C ASP A 76 9.01 -12.34 -5.21
N ILE A 77 8.84 -11.60 -6.32
CA ILE A 77 9.72 -10.47 -6.64
C ILE A 77 9.67 -9.43 -5.51
N ILE A 78 8.48 -8.94 -5.14
CA ILE A 78 8.32 -7.94 -4.07
C ILE A 78 8.91 -8.47 -2.77
N ARG A 79 8.56 -9.70 -2.37
CA ARG A 79 9.08 -10.32 -1.16
C ARG A 79 10.61 -10.31 -1.11
N ARG A 80 11.28 -10.54 -2.24
CA ARG A 80 12.75 -10.71 -2.29
C ARG A 80 13.52 -9.42 -2.43
N ILE A 81 12.97 -8.41 -3.11
CA ILE A 81 13.59 -7.08 -3.24
C ILE A 81 13.43 -6.24 -1.96
N GLU A 82 12.44 -6.57 -1.12
CA GLU A 82 12.24 -5.93 0.18
C GLU A 82 13.20 -6.43 1.28
N LEU A 83 13.79 -7.61 1.08
CA LEU A 83 14.83 -8.15 1.97
C LEU A 83 16.04 -7.23 2.05
N ASN A 84 16.80 -7.38 3.13
CA ASN A 84 18.05 -6.70 3.38
C ASN A 84 19.25 -7.55 2.91
N PRO A 85 20.37 -6.90 2.55
CA PRO A 85 21.60 -7.61 2.22
C PRO A 85 22.01 -8.59 3.33
N GLY A 86 22.28 -9.84 2.96
CA GLY A 86 22.63 -10.92 3.90
C GLY A 86 21.46 -11.84 4.26
N GLU A 87 20.21 -11.42 4.02
CA GLU A 87 19.05 -12.29 4.24
C GLU A 87 18.93 -13.35 3.14
N ARG A 88 18.51 -14.56 3.55
CA ARG A 88 18.35 -15.68 2.60
C ARG A 88 17.27 -15.33 1.58
N GLY A 89 17.68 -15.31 0.30
CA GLY A 89 16.79 -15.03 -0.82
C GLY A 89 16.76 -13.57 -1.25
N PHE A 90 17.52 -12.69 -0.59
CA PHE A 90 17.68 -11.28 -0.95
C PHE A 90 18.01 -11.10 -2.44
N MET A 91 17.36 -10.13 -3.06
CA MET A 91 17.65 -9.68 -4.42
C MET A 91 17.82 -8.15 -4.49
N PRO A 92 18.77 -7.67 -5.31
CA PRO A 92 19.61 -8.44 -6.22
C PRO A 92 20.79 -9.13 -5.49
N PHE A 93 21.03 -10.41 -5.79
CA PHE A 93 21.97 -11.24 -5.03
C PHE A 93 23.40 -10.68 -5.10
N LYS A 94 24.02 -10.43 -3.94
CA LYS A 94 25.37 -9.82 -3.82
C LYS A 94 25.50 -8.42 -4.42
N HIS A 95 24.40 -7.70 -4.63
CA HIS A 95 24.42 -6.30 -5.05
C HIS A 95 23.78 -5.42 -3.97
N ALA A 96 23.87 -4.10 -4.16
CA ALA A 96 23.17 -3.15 -3.30
C ALA A 96 21.65 -3.36 -3.37
N LYS A 97 20.97 -3.09 -2.25
CA LYS A 97 19.50 -3.08 -2.19
C LYS A 97 18.96 -2.06 -3.19
N LEU A 98 17.81 -2.36 -3.78
CA LEU A 98 17.09 -1.39 -4.60
C LEU A 98 16.70 -0.19 -3.74
N SER A 99 16.58 0.99 -4.37
CA SER A 99 16.02 2.16 -3.68
C SER A 99 14.55 1.93 -3.34
N ASP A 100 14.07 2.58 -2.28
CA ASP A 100 12.66 2.53 -1.91
C ASP A 100 11.75 2.99 -3.05
N THR A 101 12.19 3.98 -3.83
CA THR A 101 11.49 4.41 -5.05
C THR A 101 11.33 3.29 -6.06
N ALA A 102 12.40 2.53 -6.34
CA ALA A 102 12.34 1.41 -7.28
C ALA A 102 11.40 0.30 -6.80
N ILE A 103 11.46 -0.05 -5.51
CA ILE A 103 10.56 -1.03 -4.90
C ILE A 103 9.10 -0.52 -4.97
N ASN A 104 8.89 0.77 -4.70
CA ASN A 104 7.55 1.35 -4.71
C ASN A 104 6.90 1.39 -6.10
N ILE A 105 7.69 1.56 -7.17
CA ILE A 105 7.17 1.45 -8.55
C ILE A 105 6.54 0.07 -8.78
N ILE A 106 7.26 -1.00 -8.41
CA ILE A 106 6.80 -2.39 -8.60
C ILE A 106 5.55 -2.66 -7.75
N LYS A 107 5.54 -2.21 -6.48
CA LYS A 107 4.40 -2.37 -5.57
C LYS A 107 3.17 -1.61 -6.03
N THR A 108 3.35 -0.37 -6.47
CA THR A 108 2.26 0.49 -6.94
C THR A 108 1.69 -0.06 -8.23
N TRP A 109 2.54 -0.47 -9.19
CA TRP A 109 2.08 -1.11 -10.42
C TRP A 109 1.22 -2.36 -10.16
N LYS A 110 1.61 -3.21 -9.19
CA LYS A 110 0.79 -4.33 -8.73
C LYS A 110 -0.55 -3.84 -8.14
N ALA A 111 -0.51 -2.88 -7.23
CA ALA A 111 -1.69 -2.36 -6.55
C ALA A 111 -2.69 -1.69 -7.50
N GLU A 112 -2.20 -1.15 -8.61
CA GLU A 112 -2.99 -0.53 -9.67
C GLU A 112 -3.55 -1.53 -10.70
N GLY A 113 -3.30 -2.83 -10.54
CA GLY A 113 -3.83 -3.87 -11.42
C GLY A 113 -3.01 -4.13 -12.69
N PHE A 114 -1.71 -3.85 -12.65
CA PHE A 114 -0.76 -4.13 -13.73
C PHE A 114 -1.09 -3.43 -15.06
N LYS A 115 -1.25 -2.10 -14.98
CA LYS A 115 -1.50 -1.23 -16.13
C LYS A 115 -0.36 -1.25 -17.15
#